data_AF-A0A3N5EZ69-F1
#
_entry.id   AF-A0A3N5EZ69-F1
#
_cell.length_a   1.000
_cell.length_b   1.000
_cell.length_c   1.000
_cell.angle_alpha   90.00
_cell.angle_beta   90.00
_cell.angle_gamma   90.00
#
_symmetry.space_group_name_H-M   'P 1'
#
loop_
_entity.id
_entity.type
_entity.pdbx_description
1 polymer ?
#
loop_
_entity_poly.entity_id
_entity_poly.type
_entity_poly.pdbx_seq_one_letter_code
_entity_poly.pdbx_strand_id
1 'polypeptide(L)'
;MTASSCDSWKALLAGYLYEDLDPASRAAVEAHLAGCAECRASLEEMREASESLDAWKVPARAPRAKPAPRKDVVPVLAAAAVLLFAAVTFFATRTTPAPEPPTPSARRPQPRPEEPKPVVPPTRVDPVPSPAPAPPRPPEPR
;
A
#
# COMPACT_ATOMS: atom_id res chain seq x y z
N MET A 1 19.41 -25.15 -30.90
CA MET A 1 19.41 -25.54 -29.48
C MET A 1 20.04 -24.38 -28.74
N THR A 2 19.32 -23.35 -28.26
CA THR A 2 18.74 -23.29 -26.91
C THR A 2 17.87 -22.00 -26.76
N ALA A 3 16.61 -21.99 -27.23
CA ALA A 3 15.71 -20.84 -27.02
C ALA A 3 15.63 -20.45 -25.52
N SER A 4 15.52 -21.45 -24.64
CA SER A 4 15.54 -21.29 -23.18
C SER A 4 16.82 -20.67 -22.61
N SER A 5 17.97 -20.80 -23.28
CA SER A 5 19.21 -20.13 -22.82
C SER A 5 19.27 -18.68 -23.29
N CYS A 6 18.68 -18.35 -24.45
CA CYS A 6 18.57 -16.97 -24.88
C CYS A 6 17.58 -16.20 -23.98
N ASP A 7 16.53 -16.86 -23.48
CA ASP A 7 15.57 -16.25 -22.57
C ASP A 7 16.21 -15.73 -21.27
N SER A 8 17.15 -16.48 -20.68
CA SER A 8 17.88 -16.01 -19.49
C SER A 8 18.76 -14.79 -19.78
N TRP A 9 19.33 -14.69 -20.99
CA TRP A 9 20.11 -13.52 -21.39
C TRP A 9 19.22 -12.33 -21.70
N LYS A 10 18.07 -12.54 -22.35
CA LYS A 10 17.06 -11.50 -22.61
C LYS A 10 16.57 -10.84 -21.32
N ALA A 11 16.42 -11.62 -20.25
CA ALA A 11 16.05 -11.09 -18.94
C ALA A 11 17.07 -10.07 -18.37
N LEU A 12 18.33 -10.15 -18.77
CA LEU A 12 19.40 -9.24 -18.33
C LEU A 12 19.58 -8.02 -19.24
N LEU A 13 18.98 -8.00 -20.44
CA LEU A 13 19.20 -6.91 -21.41
C LEU A 13 18.71 -5.56 -20.92
N ALA A 14 17.60 -5.50 -20.17
CA ALA A 14 17.11 -4.25 -19.59
C ALA A 14 18.11 -3.68 -18.57
N GLY A 15 18.66 -4.53 -17.69
CA GLY A 15 19.71 -4.13 -16.76
C GLY A 15 20.97 -3.69 -17.50
N TYR A 16 21.34 -4.37 -18.59
CA TYR A 16 22.47 -3.96 -19.42
C TYR A 16 22.25 -2.58 -20.05
N LEU A 17 21.05 -2.34 -20.60
CA LEU A 17 20.68 -1.07 -21.26
C LEU A 17 20.70 0.12 -20.30
N TYR A 18 20.19 -0.05 -19.08
CA TYR A 18 20.14 0.99 -18.05
C TYR A 18 21.34 0.99 -17.11
N GLU A 19 22.40 0.24 -17.46
CA GLU A 19 23.63 0.13 -16.67
C GLU A 19 23.46 -0.40 -15.22
N ASP A 20 22.36 -1.09 -14.95
CA ASP A 20 21.96 -1.65 -13.63
C ASP A 20 22.46 -3.09 -13.41
N LEU A 21 23.53 -3.49 -14.11
CA LEU A 21 24.21 -4.78 -13.90
C LEU A 21 25.54 -4.58 -13.20
N ASP A 22 25.87 -5.52 -12.32
CA ASP A 22 27.23 -5.62 -11.78
C ASP A 22 28.25 -5.91 -12.92
N PRO A 23 29.54 -5.59 -12.71
CA PRO A 23 30.55 -5.74 -13.76
C PRO A 23 30.70 -7.16 -14.32
N ALA A 24 30.50 -8.20 -13.49
CA ALA A 24 30.63 -9.58 -13.93
C ALA A 24 29.45 -9.99 -14.82
N SER A 25 28.23 -9.61 -14.42
CA SER A 25 27.02 -9.83 -15.24
C SER A 25 27.08 -9.06 -16.56
N ARG A 26 27.58 -7.82 -16.55
CA ARG A 26 27.76 -7.01 -17.77
C ARG A 26 28.70 -7.70 -18.76
N ALA A 27 29.88 -8.13 -18.31
CA ALA A 27 30.84 -8.84 -19.17
C ALA A 27 30.27 -10.16 -19.72
N ALA A 28 29.49 -10.88 -18.92
CA ALA A 28 28.84 -12.12 -19.36
C ALA A 28 27.79 -11.87 -20.45
N VAL A 29 26.98 -10.81 -20.32
CA VAL A 29 26.01 -10.39 -21.35
C VAL A 29 26.73 -9.98 -22.64
N GLU A 30 27.81 -9.20 -22.55
CA GLU A 30 28.61 -8.79 -23.71
C GLU A 30 29.19 -9.98 -24.48
N ALA A 31 29.73 -10.96 -23.75
CA ALA A 31 30.23 -12.21 -24.34
C ALA A 31 29.12 -12.97 -25.09
N HIS A 32 27.90 -13.00 -24.56
CA HIS A 32 26.76 -13.60 -25.25
C HIS A 32 26.33 -12.80 -26.49
N LEU A 33 26.26 -11.46 -26.39
CA LEU A 33 25.88 -10.57 -27.50
C LEU A 33 26.86 -10.66 -28.67
N ALA A 34 28.15 -10.89 -28.41
CA ALA A 34 29.15 -11.11 -29.45
C ALA A 34 28.83 -12.34 -30.33
N GLY A 35 28.15 -13.35 -29.77
CA GLY A 35 27.81 -14.59 -30.48
C GLY A 35 26.35 -14.73 -30.91
N CYS A 36 25.43 -13.92 -30.37
CA CYS A 36 24.00 -14.10 -30.56
C CYS A 36 23.36 -12.92 -31.31
N ALA A 37 22.92 -13.15 -32.54
CA ALA A 37 22.23 -12.13 -33.35
C ALA A 37 20.84 -11.78 -32.82
N GLU A 38 20.12 -12.75 -32.26
CA GLU A 38 18.76 -12.56 -31.74
C GLU A 38 18.75 -11.63 -30.51
N CYS A 39 19.64 -11.86 -29.55
CA CYS A 39 19.76 -10.99 -28.37
C CYS A 39 20.25 -9.58 -28.74
N ARG A 40 21.08 -9.43 -29.78
CA ARG A 40 21.44 -8.11 -30.31
C ARG A 40 20.23 -7.40 -30.91
N ALA A 41 19.40 -8.08 -31.70
CA ALA A 41 18.18 -7.51 -32.24
C ALA A 41 17.21 -7.06 -31.13
N SER A 42 16.99 -7.89 -30.10
CA SER A 42 16.16 -7.51 -28.96
C SER A 42 16.71 -6.31 -28.18
N LEU A 43 18.03 -6.18 -28.06
CA LEU A 43 18.65 -5.02 -27.41
C LEU A 43 18.43 -3.72 -28.21
N GLU A 44 18.56 -3.78 -29.54
CA GLU A 44 18.27 -2.63 -30.41
C GLU A 44 16.78 -2.23 -30.36
N GLU A 45 15.85 -3.19 -30.38
CA GLU A 45 14.42 -2.91 -30.21
C GLU A 45 14.12 -2.17 -28.90
N MET A 46 14.78 -2.56 -27.79
CA MET A 46 14.63 -1.88 -26.50
C MET A 46 15.25 -0.47 -26.50
N ARG A 47 16.38 -0.27 -27.21
CA ARG A 47 17.02 1.04 -27.39
C ARG A 47 16.11 2.00 -28.15
N GLU A 48 15.60 1.56 -29.30
CA GLU A 48 14.66 2.35 -30.12
C GLU A 48 13.39 2.71 -29.34
N ALA A 49 12.83 1.75 -28.59
CA ALA A 49 11.69 2.02 -27.73
C ALA A 49 12.02 3.07 -26.65
N SER A 50 13.19 2.97 -26.00
CA SER A 50 13.62 3.93 -24.97
C SER A 50 13.80 5.33 -25.56
N GLU A 51 14.47 5.45 -26.71
CA GLU A 51 14.64 6.71 -27.41
C GLU A 51 13.29 7.33 -27.81
N SER A 52 12.34 6.50 -28.27
CA SER A 52 10.99 6.97 -28.63
C SER A 52 10.21 7.52 -27.43
N LEU A 53 10.38 6.91 -26.26
CA LEU A 53 9.78 7.36 -25.00
C LEU A 53 10.44 8.64 -24.49
N ASP A 54 11.76 8.74 -24.59
CA ASP A 54 12.50 9.96 -24.21
C ASP A 54 12.16 11.15 -25.11
N ALA A 55 11.90 10.90 -26.40
CA ALA A 55 11.42 11.92 -27.32
C ALA A 55 10.01 12.43 -26.97
N TRP A 56 9.21 11.62 -26.28
CA TRP A 56 7.85 12.00 -25.91
C TRP A 56 7.84 12.99 -24.74
N LYS A 57 7.65 14.27 -25.06
CA LYS A 57 7.41 15.31 -24.06
C LYS A 57 5.97 15.21 -23.54
N VAL A 58 5.82 14.90 -22.25
CA VAL A 58 4.53 15.08 -21.56
C VAL A 58 4.24 16.59 -21.53
N PRO A 59 3.08 17.05 -22.02
CA PRO A 59 2.74 18.47 -21.96
C PRO A 59 2.73 18.91 -20.49
N ALA A 60 3.38 20.05 -20.22
CA ALA A 60 3.41 20.62 -18.88
C ALA A 60 1.97 20.74 -18.36
N ARG A 61 1.69 20.11 -17.21
CA ARG A 61 0.37 20.16 -16.62
C ARG A 61 0.04 21.61 -16.30
N ALA A 62 -1.01 22.15 -16.93
CA ALA A 62 -1.46 23.50 -16.63
C ALA A 62 -1.65 23.66 -15.11
N PRO A 63 -1.25 24.79 -14.52
CA PRO A 63 -1.44 25.03 -13.11
C PRO A 63 -2.93 24.90 -12.78
N ARG A 64 -3.26 24.03 -11.83
CA ARG A 64 -4.63 23.90 -11.34
C ARG A 64 -5.02 25.24 -10.72
N ALA A 65 -6.01 25.92 -11.30
CA ALA A 65 -6.57 27.11 -10.68
C ALA A 65 -7.06 26.77 -9.27
N LYS A 66 -6.66 27.55 -8.27
CA LYS A 66 -7.19 27.41 -6.92
C LYS A 66 -8.69 27.73 -6.98
N PRO A 67 -9.58 26.91 -6.39
CA PRO A 67 -11.00 27.25 -6.33
C PRO A 67 -11.15 28.58 -5.59
N ALA A 68 -11.80 29.56 -6.22
CA ALA A 68 -12.10 30.83 -5.57
C ALA A 68 -12.98 30.59 -4.34
N PRO A 69 -12.77 31.32 -3.22
CA PRO A 69 -13.63 31.22 -2.07
C PRO A 69 -15.04 31.69 -2.46
N ARG A 70 -16.01 30.76 -2.44
CA ARG A 70 -17.43 31.08 -2.64
C ARG A 70 -17.91 31.88 -1.42
N LYS A 71 -17.94 33.20 -1.53
CA LYS A 71 -18.31 34.11 -0.43
C LYS A 71 -19.83 34.16 -0.16
N ASP A 72 -20.65 33.49 -0.97
CA ASP A 72 -22.11 33.72 -0.99
C ASP A 72 -22.95 32.67 -0.23
N VAL A 73 -22.34 31.67 0.42
CA VAL A 73 -23.09 30.59 1.11
C VAL A 73 -23.23 30.75 2.63
N VAL A 74 -22.72 31.83 3.21
CA VAL A 74 -22.63 31.97 4.68
C VAL A 74 -23.92 32.42 5.39
N PRO A 75 -24.93 33.10 4.83
CA PRO A 75 -26.02 33.59 5.69
C PRO A 75 -27.15 32.58 5.95
N VAL A 76 -27.24 31.47 5.22
CA VAL A 76 -28.41 30.56 5.32
C VAL A 76 -28.29 29.55 6.48
N LEU A 77 -27.07 29.20 6.91
CA LEU A 77 -26.87 28.21 7.98
C LEU A 77 -27.05 28.77 9.41
N ALA A 78 -26.94 30.10 9.60
CA ALA A 78 -27.10 30.72 10.91
C ALA A 78 -28.57 30.72 11.40
N ALA A 79 -29.55 30.80 10.50
CA ALA A 79 -30.97 30.85 10.86
C ALA A 79 -31.51 29.50 11.38
N ALA A 80 -31.03 28.38 10.84
CA ALA A 80 -31.49 27.05 11.24
C ALA A 80 -31.05 26.68 12.67
N ALA A 81 -29.83 27.07 13.07
CA ALA A 81 -29.33 26.81 14.42
C ALA A 81 -30.14 27.56 15.50
N VAL A 82 -30.54 28.81 15.22
CA VAL A 82 -31.38 29.60 16.14
C VAL A 82 -32.77 28.99 16.28
N LEU A 83 -33.39 28.55 15.18
CA LEU A 83 -34.70 27.89 15.20
C LEU A 83 -34.66 26.57 15.95
N LEU A 84 -33.62 25.75 15.76
CA LEU A 84 -33.45 24.49 16.49
C LEU A 84 -33.25 24.75 17.99
N PHE A 85 -32.43 25.73 18.37
CA PHE A 85 -32.20 26.05 19.79
C PHE A 85 -33.46 26.59 20.48
N ALA A 86 -34.26 27.42 19.79
CA ALA A 86 -35.54 27.90 20.28
C ALA A 86 -36.58 26.76 20.44
N ALA A 87 -36.63 25.83 19.48
CA ALA A 87 -37.53 24.67 19.56
C ALA A 87 -37.18 23.74 20.73
N VAL A 88 -35.88 23.44 20.95
CA VAL A 88 -35.42 22.58 22.04
C VAL A 88 -35.71 23.20 23.41
N THR A 89 -35.43 24.49 23.59
CA THR A 89 -35.70 25.19 24.87
C THR A 89 -37.20 25.26 25.18
N PHE A 90 -38.05 25.51 24.18
CA PHE A 90 -39.50 25.50 24.35
C PHE A 90 -40.05 24.12 24.74
N PHE A 91 -39.55 23.05 24.12
CA PHE A 91 -39.99 21.70 24.45
C PHE A 91 -39.51 21.27 25.84
N ALA A 92 -38.23 21.51 26.17
CA ALA A 92 -37.64 21.15 27.45
C ALA A 92 -38.31 21.84 28.65
N THR A 93 -38.79 23.07 28.47
CA THR A 93 -39.49 23.83 29.54
C THR A 93 -40.95 23.44 29.71
N ARG A 94 -41.61 22.90 28.68
CA ARG A 94 -43.03 22.50 28.77
C ARG A 94 -43.25 21.05 29.19
N THR A 95 -42.28 20.17 29.02
CA THR A 95 -42.47 18.73 29.28
C THR A 95 -41.83 18.23 30.56
N THR A 96 -41.39 19.09 31.51
CA THR A 96 -40.82 18.61 32.78
C THR A 96 -41.88 17.84 33.57
N PRO A 97 -41.77 16.50 33.70
CA PRO A 97 -42.66 15.72 34.53
C PRO A 97 -42.32 16.01 36.01
N ALA A 98 -43.33 15.98 36.88
CA ALA A 98 -43.14 16.13 38.32
C ALA A 98 -42.09 15.13 38.82
N PRO A 99 -41.14 15.54 39.67
CA PRO A 99 -40.11 14.64 40.18
C PRO A 99 -40.76 13.52 41.00
N GLU A 100 -40.54 12.27 40.59
CA GLU A 100 -41.00 11.10 41.35
C GLU A 100 -40.27 11.04 42.72
N PRO A 101 -40.99 10.66 43.80
CA PRO A 101 -40.40 10.54 45.11
C PRO A 101 -39.34 9.43 45.13
N PRO A 102 -38.24 9.60 45.89
CA PRO A 102 -37.17 8.61 45.95
C PRO A 102 -37.69 7.30 46.53
N THR A 103 -37.71 6.25 45.72
CA THR A 103 -37.95 4.88 46.19
C THR A 103 -36.76 4.42 47.04
N PRO A 104 -37.00 3.82 48.23
CA PRO A 104 -35.93 3.30 49.06
C PRO A 104 -35.20 2.18 48.32
N SER A 105 -33.92 2.42 48.08
CA SER A 105 -33.01 1.55 47.34
C SER A 105 -33.03 0.13 47.89
N ALA A 106 -33.58 -0.80 47.09
CA ALA A 106 -33.49 -2.23 47.36
C ALA A 106 -32.01 -2.63 47.42
N ARG A 107 -31.63 -3.22 48.56
CA ARG A 107 -30.29 -3.71 48.88
C ARG A 107 -29.71 -4.50 47.70
N ARG A 108 -28.62 -3.98 47.13
CA ARG A 108 -27.88 -4.59 46.01
C ARG A 108 -27.44 -6.02 46.37
N PRO A 109 -27.70 -7.04 45.53
CA PRO A 109 -27.09 -8.35 45.69
C PRO A 109 -25.57 -8.22 45.55
N GLN A 110 -24.82 -8.71 46.54
CA GLN A 110 -23.35 -8.73 46.48
C GLN A 110 -22.88 -9.70 45.38
N PRO A 111 -21.87 -9.31 44.57
CA PRO A 111 -21.29 -10.21 43.58
C PRO A 111 -20.55 -11.37 44.26
N ARG A 112 -20.81 -12.59 43.77
CA ARG A 112 -20.18 -13.82 44.23
C ARG A 112 -18.70 -13.82 43.76
N PRO A 113 -17.72 -14.33 44.55
CA PRO A 113 -16.31 -14.35 44.16
C PRO A 113 -16.10 -15.00 42.78
N GLU A 114 -15.41 -14.30 41.89
CA GLU A 114 -15.09 -14.77 40.54
C GLU A 114 -14.23 -16.03 40.59
N GLU A 115 -14.70 -17.07 39.92
CA GLU A 115 -13.97 -18.31 39.68
C GLU A 115 -12.79 -18.02 38.72
N PRO A 116 -11.57 -18.52 39.00
CA PRO A 116 -10.40 -18.18 38.21
C PRO A 116 -10.51 -18.81 36.82
N LYS A 117 -10.53 -17.96 35.79
CA LYS A 117 -10.56 -18.38 34.38
C LYS A 117 -9.33 -19.26 34.05
N PRO A 118 -9.50 -20.37 33.31
CA PRO A 118 -8.39 -21.21 32.89
C PRO A 118 -7.40 -20.41 32.05
N VAL A 119 -6.13 -20.43 32.46
CA VAL A 119 -5.02 -19.89 31.67
C VAL A 119 -4.87 -20.76 30.43
N VAL A 120 -5.20 -20.20 29.26
CA VAL A 120 -4.97 -20.86 27.97
C VAL A 120 -3.45 -20.81 27.71
N PRO A 121 -2.76 -21.96 27.53
CA PRO A 121 -1.34 -21.96 27.21
C PRO A 121 -1.12 -21.36 25.82
N PRO A 122 0.00 -20.65 25.58
CA PRO A 122 0.28 -20.06 24.29
C PRO A 122 0.37 -21.14 23.22
N THR A 123 -0.34 -20.93 22.11
CA THR A 123 -0.30 -21.79 20.94
C THR A 123 1.13 -21.84 20.40
N ARG A 124 1.71 -23.04 20.30
CA ARG A 124 3.04 -23.26 19.74
C ARG A 124 3.02 -22.82 18.28
N VAL A 125 3.76 -21.75 17.97
CA VAL A 125 3.99 -21.32 16.59
C VAL A 125 4.95 -22.32 15.97
N ASP A 126 4.54 -22.98 14.89
CA ASP A 126 5.41 -23.91 14.17
C ASP A 126 6.65 -23.16 13.64
N PRO A 127 7.86 -23.73 13.77
CA PRO A 127 9.06 -23.10 13.23
C PRO A 127 8.94 -22.98 11.71
N VAL A 128 9.22 -21.77 11.21
CA VAL A 128 9.34 -21.46 9.79
C VAL A 128 10.28 -22.48 9.13
N PRO A 129 9.90 -23.17 8.03
CA PRO A 129 10.76 -24.14 7.38
C PRO A 129 12.04 -23.46 6.88
N SER A 130 13.18 -24.03 7.26
CA SER A 130 14.51 -23.57 6.86
C SER A 130 14.64 -23.58 5.33
N PRO A 131 15.21 -22.54 4.70
CA PRO A 131 15.41 -22.51 3.26
C PRO A 131 16.28 -23.68 2.80
N ALA A 132 15.94 -24.26 1.65
CA ALA A 132 16.66 -25.38 1.06
C ALA A 132 18.16 -25.05 0.85
N PRO A 133 19.07 -26.03 1.01
CA PRO A 133 20.49 -25.82 0.79
C PRO A 133 20.77 -25.40 -0.66
N ALA A 134 21.65 -24.43 -0.83
CA ALA A 134 22.10 -23.96 -2.13
C ALA A 134 22.72 -25.11 -2.96
N PRO A 135 22.54 -25.11 -4.29
CA PRO A 135 23.11 -26.14 -5.17
C PRO A 135 24.65 -26.17 -5.08
N PRO A 136 25.28 -27.34 -5.31
CA PRO A 136 26.73 -27.48 -5.26
C PRO A 136 27.40 -26.59 -6.31
N ARG A 137 28.49 -25.94 -5.91
CA ARG A 137 29.27 -25.09 -6.82
C ARG A 137 29.88 -25.95 -7.93
N PRO A 138 29.91 -25.48 -9.18
CA PRO A 138 30.57 -26.18 -10.28
C PRO A 138 32.08 -26.35 -10.00
N PRO A 139 32.70 -27.43 -10.50
CA PRO A 139 34.13 -27.67 -10.29
C PRO A 139 34.97 -26.57 -10.95
N GLU A 140 35.95 -26.06 -10.22
CA GLU A 140 36.91 -25.08 -10.73
C GLU A 140 37.75 -25.70 -11.86
N PRO A 141 37.99 -24.95 -12.96
CA PRO A 141 38.88 -25.41 -14.03
C PRO A 141 40.34 -25.45 -13.54
N ARG A 142 41.02 -26.57 -13.80
CA ARG A 142 42.48 -26.72 -13.66
C ARG A 142 43.23 -26.02 -14.77
#